data_AF-A0A3B9HZA1-F1
#
_entry.id   AF-A0A3B9HZA1-F1
#
_cell.length_a   1.000
_cell.length_b   1.000
_cell.length_c   1.000
_cell.angle_alpha   90.00
_cell.angle_beta   90.00
_cell.angle_gamma   90.00
#
_symmetry.space_group_name_H-M   'P 1'
#
loop_
_entity.id
_entity.type
_entity.pdbx_description
1 polymer ?
#
loop_
_entity_poly.entity_id
_entity_poly.type
_entity_poly.pdbx_seq_one_letter_code
_entity_poly.pdbx_strand_id
1 'polypeptide(L)'
;RIGAEMLGLAYRFPVPSKFTVSHNDRVLRDRSHDAAEYRNFGDFDLRLNGWVKPIQTAVYTDLIFDGRSRRRVHFRSQFTRTGAITGFFYAYHWDVFGNCWKIQGSLDNIFVRDDGMPSGGDLTIYGADPSGRVMQMAVSFPVMVQGEPLPEKADTRHREGQRVSIGNR
;
A
#
# COMPACT_ATOMS: atom_id res chain seq x y z
N ARG A 1 4.59 10.12 7.31
CA ARG A 1 5.47 11.18 6.77
C ARG A 1 6.69 10.55 6.11
N ILE A 2 7.49 9.77 6.84
CA ILE A 2 8.67 9.03 6.33
C ILE A 2 8.38 8.22 5.05
N GLY A 3 7.31 7.41 5.01
CA GLY A 3 6.99 6.64 3.79
C GLY A 3 6.59 7.49 2.57
N ALA A 4 5.95 8.65 2.76
CA ALA A 4 5.61 9.56 1.66
C ALA A 4 6.82 10.40 1.20
N GLU A 5 7.74 10.68 2.13
CA GLU A 5 9.03 11.33 1.84
C GLU A 5 9.95 10.38 1.08
N MET A 6 10.03 9.11 1.48
CA MET A 6 10.79 8.07 0.79
C MET A 6 10.29 7.81 -0.64
N LEU A 7 9.00 8.01 -0.89
CA LEU A 7 8.39 7.87 -2.22
C LEU A 7 8.43 9.17 -3.03
N GLY A 8 9.10 10.24 -2.56
CA GLY A 8 9.13 11.54 -3.23
C GLY A 8 7.77 12.25 -3.33
N LEU A 9 6.72 11.66 -2.76
CA LEU A 9 5.34 12.15 -2.82
C LEU A 9 5.12 13.32 -1.86
N ALA A 10 5.88 13.41 -0.77
CA ALA A 10 5.69 14.45 0.25
C ALA A 10 6.00 15.88 -0.23
N TYR A 11 6.89 16.05 -1.22
CA TYR A 11 7.33 17.39 -1.65
C TYR A 11 6.54 17.97 -2.83
N ARG A 12 5.74 17.16 -3.54
CA ARG A 12 4.99 17.62 -4.72
C ARG A 12 3.53 17.18 -4.77
N PHE A 13 3.17 16.15 -4.00
CA PHE A 13 1.81 15.63 -3.97
C PHE A 13 1.13 16.04 -2.66
N PRO A 14 -0.08 16.64 -2.69
CA PRO A 14 -0.79 16.95 -1.47
C PRO A 14 -1.09 15.66 -0.70
N VAL A 15 -0.62 15.59 0.55
CA VAL A 15 -0.90 14.44 1.42
C VAL A 15 -2.38 14.50 1.80
N PRO A 16 -3.17 13.44 1.55
CA PRO A 16 -4.58 13.42 1.93
C PRO A 16 -4.75 13.67 3.43
N SER A 17 -5.78 14.44 3.81
CA SER A 17 -6.23 14.52 5.19
C SER A 17 -6.58 13.11 5.68
N LYS A 18 -6.10 12.73 6.88
CA LYS A 18 -6.28 11.38 7.42
C LYS A 18 -7.77 11.06 7.57
N PHE A 19 -8.16 9.86 7.12
CA PHE A 19 -9.45 9.26 7.43
C PHE A 19 -9.28 8.36 8.66
N THR A 20 -10.07 8.62 9.70
CA THR A 20 -10.13 7.82 10.93
C THR A 20 -11.54 7.24 11.09
N VAL A 21 -11.62 5.94 11.39
CA VAL A 21 -12.88 5.22 11.60
C VAL A 21 -12.83 4.61 12.99
N SER A 22 -13.84 4.89 13.83
CA SER A 22 -14.02 4.14 15.07
C SER A 22 -14.43 2.70 14.74
N HIS A 23 -14.03 1.73 15.58
CA HIS A 23 -14.47 0.33 15.42
C HIS A 23 -15.99 0.18 15.36
N ASN A 24 -16.73 1.12 15.99
CA ASN A 24 -18.19 1.13 16.06
C ASN A 24 -18.88 1.80 14.85
N ASP A 25 -18.15 2.55 14.02
CA ASP A 25 -18.71 3.28 12.87
C ASP A 25 -18.72 2.44 11.58
N ARG A 26 -18.34 1.16 11.68
CA ARG A 26 -18.30 0.24 10.55
C ARG A 26 -19.71 -0.27 10.23
N VAL A 27 -20.33 0.28 9.18
CA VAL A 27 -21.45 -0.40 8.53
C VAL A 27 -20.87 -1.32 7.44
N LEU A 28 -20.51 -2.55 7.82
CA LEU A 28 -20.20 -3.64 6.89
C LEU A 28 -21.53 -4.24 6.44
N ARG A 29 -22.03 -3.85 5.26
CA ARG A 29 -23.16 -4.56 4.64
C ARG A 29 -22.60 -5.54 3.63
N ASP A 30 -22.72 -6.83 3.93
CA ASP A 30 -22.64 -7.89 2.93
C ASP A 30 -24.03 -8.00 2.28
N ARG A 31 -24.17 -7.57 1.02
CA ARG A 31 -25.45 -7.76 0.30
C ARG A 31 -25.36 -8.30 -1.12
N SER A 32 -24.17 -8.54 -1.66
CA SER A 32 -24.04 -9.34 -2.89
C SER A 32 -22.57 -9.62 -3.27
N HIS A 33 -22.26 -10.89 -3.55
CA HIS A 33 -21.05 -11.36 -4.24
C HIS A 33 -19.71 -11.34 -3.47
N ASP A 34 -19.69 -11.80 -2.21
CA ASP A 34 -18.47 -11.96 -1.40
C ASP A 34 -17.61 -10.68 -1.28
N ALA A 35 -18.25 -9.51 -1.35
CA ALA A 35 -17.59 -8.21 -1.27
C ALA A 35 -17.90 -7.54 0.06
N ALA A 36 -16.88 -6.96 0.68
CA ALA A 36 -17.06 -6.09 1.83
C ALA A 36 -17.37 -4.67 1.34
N GLU A 37 -18.61 -4.20 1.52
CA GLU A 37 -18.99 -2.81 1.23
C GLU A 37 -18.76 -1.89 2.43
N TYR A 38 -18.24 -0.70 2.15
CA TYR A 38 -18.01 0.35 3.14
C TYR A 38 -18.92 1.54 2.86
N ARG A 39 -19.65 2.00 3.88
CA ARG A 39 -20.40 3.25 3.86
C ARG A 39 -20.29 3.92 5.23
N ASN A 40 -19.13 4.50 5.49
CA ASN A 40 -18.81 5.09 6.79
C ASN A 40 -18.76 6.60 6.66
N PHE A 41 -19.30 7.28 7.67
CA PHE A 41 -19.10 8.70 7.89
C PHE A 41 -18.03 8.78 8.98
N GLY A 42 -16.80 9.19 8.65
CA GLY A 42 -15.79 9.45 9.67
C GLY A 42 -16.09 10.76 10.41
N ASP A 43 -15.14 11.24 11.23
CA ASP A 43 -15.22 12.59 11.78
C ASP A 43 -15.48 13.61 10.66
N PHE A 44 -16.48 14.48 10.89
CA PHE A 44 -17.07 15.64 10.17
C PHE A 44 -16.65 16.06 8.73
N ASP A 45 -15.55 15.55 8.19
CA ASP A 45 -14.86 15.99 6.98
C ASP A 45 -14.68 14.92 5.90
N LEU A 46 -14.83 13.61 6.18
CA LEU A 46 -14.59 12.53 5.19
C LEU A 46 -15.58 11.35 5.29
N ARG A 47 -16.19 10.97 4.16
CA ARG A 47 -17.07 9.81 3.98
C ARG A 47 -16.37 8.74 3.14
N LEU A 48 -16.33 7.50 3.62
CA LEU A 48 -15.84 6.35 2.84
C LEU A 48 -17.01 5.61 2.20
N ASN A 49 -16.94 5.43 0.89
CA ASN A 49 -17.81 4.58 0.09
C ASN A 49 -16.96 3.61 -0.73
N GLY A 50 -17.41 2.38 -0.95
CA GLY A 50 -16.73 1.47 -1.87
C GLY A 50 -16.79 0.03 -1.45
N TRP A 51 -15.95 -0.80 -2.06
CA TRP A 51 -15.91 -2.22 -1.81
C TRP A 51 -14.50 -2.82 -1.90
N VAL A 52 -14.31 -3.93 -1.20
CA VAL A 52 -13.16 -4.83 -1.33
C VAL A 52 -13.70 -6.21 -1.67
N LYS A 53 -13.25 -6.78 -2.79
CA LYS A 53 -13.71 -8.08 -3.27
C LYS A 53 -12.53 -9.03 -3.49
N PRO A 54 -12.30 -9.98 -2.57
CA PRO A 54 -11.41 -11.10 -2.85
C PRO A 54 -12.05 -12.03 -3.89
N ILE A 55 -11.25 -12.49 -4.85
CA ILE A 55 -11.56 -13.62 -5.72
C ILE A 55 -10.50 -14.71 -5.51
N GLN A 56 -10.48 -15.76 -6.33
CA GLN A 56 -9.59 -16.89 -6.11
C GLN A 56 -8.10 -16.51 -6.10
N THR A 57 -7.65 -15.67 -7.03
CA THR A 57 -6.22 -15.34 -7.22
C THR A 57 -5.87 -13.89 -6.88
N ALA A 58 -6.86 -13.03 -6.71
CA ALA A 58 -6.67 -11.60 -6.57
C ALA A 58 -7.63 -10.96 -5.57
N VAL A 59 -7.28 -9.78 -5.08
CA VAL A 59 -8.11 -8.89 -4.29
C VAL A 59 -8.32 -7.61 -5.10
N TYR A 60 -9.58 -7.32 -5.39
CA TYR A 60 -9.98 -6.07 -6.03
C TYR A 60 -10.46 -5.08 -4.99
N THR A 61 -10.20 -3.80 -5.24
CA THR A 61 -10.60 -2.72 -4.34
C THR A 61 -11.05 -1.52 -5.16
N ASP A 62 -12.15 -0.91 -4.75
CA ASP A 62 -12.64 0.36 -5.26
C ASP A 62 -13.17 1.17 -4.07
N LEU A 63 -12.38 2.15 -3.61
CA LEU A 63 -12.66 2.94 -2.42
C LEU A 63 -12.65 4.42 -2.75
N ILE A 64 -13.70 5.12 -2.34
CA ILE A 64 -13.92 6.54 -2.53
C ILE A 64 -14.01 7.19 -1.15
N PHE A 65 -13.13 8.15 -0.89
CA PHE A 65 -13.14 9.00 0.29
C PHE A 65 -13.61 10.39 -0.14
N ASP A 66 -14.88 10.69 0.08
CA ASP A 66 -15.47 11.99 -0.22
C ASP A 66 -15.24 12.94 0.94
N GLY A 67 -14.59 14.07 0.68
CA GLY A 67 -14.42 15.13 1.66
C GLY A 67 -15.43 16.26 1.50
N ARG A 68 -15.33 17.28 2.37
CA ARG A 68 -16.07 18.54 2.15
C ARG A 68 -15.68 19.22 0.83
N SER A 69 -16.61 20.01 0.29
CA SER A 69 -16.47 20.71 -0.99
C SER A 69 -16.23 19.72 -2.15
N ARG A 70 -15.19 19.93 -2.96
CA ARG A 70 -14.84 19.05 -4.09
C ARG A 70 -13.71 18.05 -3.75
N ARG A 71 -13.31 17.98 -2.47
CA ARG A 71 -12.25 17.06 -2.05
C ARG A 71 -12.70 15.63 -2.22
N ARG A 72 -11.88 14.81 -2.86
CA ARG A 72 -12.14 13.38 -3.03
C ARG A 72 -10.84 12.62 -3.16
N VAL A 73 -10.79 11.40 -2.63
CA VAL A 73 -9.79 10.41 -3.00
C VAL A 73 -10.49 9.20 -3.59
N HIS A 74 -10.05 8.73 -4.75
CA HIS A 74 -10.55 7.50 -5.35
C HIS A 74 -9.39 6.55 -5.55
N PHE A 75 -9.41 5.44 -4.83
CA PHE A 75 -8.41 4.40 -4.88
C PHE A 75 -9.00 3.14 -5.50
N ARG A 76 -8.39 2.64 -6.57
CA ARG A 76 -8.74 1.38 -7.21
C ARG A 76 -7.51 0.51 -7.30
N SER A 77 -7.64 -0.78 -7.01
CA SER A 77 -6.51 -1.68 -7.12
C SER A 77 -6.92 -3.11 -7.43
N GLN A 78 -5.94 -3.86 -7.93
CA GLN A 78 -5.98 -5.29 -8.08
C GLN A 78 -4.62 -5.82 -7.63
N PHE A 79 -4.61 -6.69 -6.63
CA PHE A 79 -3.40 -7.34 -6.13
C PHE A 79 -3.58 -8.86 -6.07
N THR A 80 -2.50 -9.62 -6.11
CA THR A 80 -2.51 -11.06 -5.80
C THR A 80 -3.06 -11.30 -4.39
N ARG A 81 -3.82 -12.38 -4.24
CA ARG A 81 -4.45 -12.74 -2.95
C ARG A 81 -3.49 -13.47 -2.01
N THR A 82 -2.55 -14.23 -2.56
CA THR A 82 -1.65 -15.12 -1.82
C THR A 82 -0.24 -15.05 -2.40
N GLY A 83 0.76 -15.26 -1.55
CA GLY A 83 2.17 -15.21 -1.95
C GLY A 83 2.69 -13.77 -2.02
N ALA A 84 3.62 -13.51 -2.94
CA ALA A 84 4.14 -12.17 -3.17
C ALA A 84 3.05 -11.24 -3.71
N ILE A 85 3.06 -9.97 -3.30
CA ILE A 85 2.09 -8.96 -3.70
C ILE A 85 2.49 -8.44 -5.10
N THR A 86 1.71 -8.82 -6.10
CA THR A 86 1.86 -8.36 -7.48
C THR A 86 0.54 -7.73 -7.93
N GLY A 87 0.59 -6.64 -8.68
CA GLY A 87 -0.60 -6.03 -9.24
C GLY A 87 -0.44 -4.54 -9.50
N PHE A 88 -1.55 -3.83 -9.52
CA PHE A 88 -1.57 -2.41 -9.85
C PHE A 88 -2.60 -1.65 -9.03
N PHE A 89 -2.39 -0.34 -8.93
CA PHE A 89 -3.32 0.58 -8.32
C PHE A 89 -3.41 1.88 -9.10
N TYR A 90 -4.55 2.54 -8.94
CA TYR A 90 -4.84 3.88 -9.40
C TYR A 90 -5.36 4.68 -8.20
N ALA A 91 -4.76 5.82 -7.93
CA ALA A 91 -5.23 6.76 -6.93
C ALA A 91 -5.46 8.12 -7.59
N TYR A 92 -6.67 8.64 -7.46
CA TYR A 92 -7.04 9.98 -7.90
C TYR A 92 -7.31 10.83 -6.66
N HIS A 93 -6.80 12.05 -6.65
CA HIS A 93 -7.01 12.99 -5.58
C HIS A 93 -7.54 14.30 -6.14
N TRP A 94 -8.65 14.79 -5.60
CA TRP A 94 -9.21 16.10 -5.89
C TRP A 94 -9.04 17.03 -4.70
N ASP A 95 -8.59 18.26 -4.94
CA ASP A 95 -8.54 19.30 -3.91
C ASP A 95 -9.90 20.01 -3.72
N VAL A 96 -9.91 21.07 -2.89
CA VAL A 96 -11.12 21.88 -2.65
C VAL A 96 -11.66 22.58 -3.90
N PHE A 97 -10.79 22.86 -4.87
CA PHE A 97 -11.12 23.57 -6.09
C PHE A 97 -11.59 22.61 -7.20
N GLY A 98 -11.36 21.30 -7.02
CA GLY A 98 -11.67 20.25 -7.98
C GLY A 98 -10.50 19.92 -8.91
N ASN A 99 -9.29 20.42 -8.64
CA ASN A 99 -8.09 20.06 -9.38
C ASN A 99 -7.74 18.60 -9.09
N CYS A 100 -7.44 17.82 -10.13
CA CYS A 100 -7.22 16.38 -10.01
C CYS A 100 -5.74 16.03 -10.17
N TRP A 101 -5.20 15.33 -9.19
CA TRP A 101 -3.94 14.61 -9.29
C TRP A 101 -4.22 13.14 -9.54
N LYS A 102 -3.41 12.53 -10.39
CA LYS A 102 -3.53 11.11 -10.77
C LYS A 102 -2.24 10.39 -10.39
N ILE A 103 -2.36 9.25 -9.74
CA ILE A 103 -1.27 8.32 -9.47
C ILE A 103 -1.70 6.97 -10.00
N GLN A 104 -0.79 6.29 -10.67
CA GLN A 104 -0.91 4.86 -10.94
C GLN A 104 0.40 4.19 -10.55
N GLY A 105 0.32 2.95 -10.10
CA GLY A 105 1.52 2.20 -9.81
C GLY A 105 1.32 0.71 -10.00
N SER A 106 2.43 0.02 -10.18
CA SER A 106 2.51 -1.42 -10.28
C SER A 106 3.48 -1.94 -9.23
N LEU A 107 3.11 -3.06 -8.63
CA LEU A 107 3.93 -3.83 -7.71
C LEU A 107 4.27 -5.14 -8.40
N ASP A 108 5.53 -5.52 -8.39
CA ASP A 108 5.99 -6.81 -8.92
C ASP A 108 6.72 -7.58 -7.84
N ASN A 109 6.16 -8.73 -7.47
CA ASN A 109 6.70 -9.68 -6.50
C ASN A 109 7.13 -9.04 -5.18
N ILE A 110 6.28 -8.18 -4.62
CA ILE A 110 6.57 -7.54 -3.34
C ILE A 110 6.45 -8.56 -2.22
N PHE A 111 7.57 -8.81 -1.55
CA PHE A 111 7.63 -9.61 -0.34
C PHE A 111 7.56 -8.68 0.88
N VAL A 112 6.80 -9.08 1.89
CA VAL A 112 6.58 -8.29 3.11
C VAL A 112 7.07 -9.08 4.30
N ARG A 113 7.80 -8.44 5.22
CA ARG A 113 8.22 -9.05 6.48
C ARG A 113 7.10 -9.02 7.51
N ASP A 114 7.32 -9.66 8.65
CA ASP A 114 6.35 -9.68 9.76
C ASP A 114 6.01 -8.28 10.31
N ASP A 115 6.91 -7.30 10.13
CA ASP A 115 6.69 -5.89 10.53
C ASP A 115 5.87 -5.08 9.51
N GLY A 116 5.46 -5.69 8.40
CA GLY A 116 4.69 -5.04 7.33
C GLY A 116 5.53 -4.25 6.33
N MET A 117 6.87 -4.24 6.46
CA MET A 117 7.74 -3.53 5.52
C MET A 117 8.13 -4.41 4.32
N PRO A 118 8.26 -3.84 3.11
CA PRO A 118 8.72 -4.58 1.94
C PRO A 118 10.18 -5.04 2.08
N SER A 119 10.44 -6.32 1.87
CA SER A 119 11.78 -6.95 1.89
C SER A 119 12.33 -7.32 0.52
N GLY A 120 11.51 -7.23 -0.53
CA GLY A 120 11.89 -7.61 -1.90
C GLY A 120 10.83 -7.20 -2.91
N GLY A 121 11.20 -7.21 -4.19
CA GLY A 121 10.33 -6.86 -5.32
C GLY A 121 10.44 -5.41 -5.76
N ASP A 122 9.63 -5.03 -6.75
CA ASP A 122 9.71 -3.75 -7.42
C ASP A 122 8.39 -2.96 -7.34
N LEU A 123 8.50 -1.66 -7.15
CA LEU A 123 7.39 -0.70 -7.17
C LEU A 123 7.69 0.35 -8.22
N THR A 124 6.81 0.45 -9.23
CA THR A 124 6.83 1.55 -10.20
C THR A 124 5.62 2.44 -9.96
N ILE A 125 5.82 3.75 -9.92
CA ILE A 125 4.80 4.76 -9.72
C ILE A 125 4.90 5.80 -10.83
N TYR A 126 3.75 6.18 -11.38
CA TYR A 126 3.59 7.31 -12.28
C TYR A 126 2.58 8.27 -11.66
N GLY A 127 2.91 9.55 -11.64
CA GLY A 127 2.07 10.62 -11.13
C GLY A 127 1.87 11.71 -12.17
N ALA A 128 0.69 12.32 -12.19
CA ALA A 128 0.39 13.53 -12.94
C ALA A 128 -0.30 14.55 -12.04
N ASP A 129 0.16 15.79 -12.09
CA ASP A 129 -0.49 16.90 -11.38
C ASP A 129 -1.61 17.54 -12.25
N PRO A 130 -2.42 18.45 -11.67
CA PRO A 130 -3.53 19.07 -12.38
C PRO A 130 -3.10 19.94 -13.57
N SER A 131 -1.85 20.41 -13.58
CA SER A 131 -1.28 21.15 -14.71
C SER A 131 -0.78 20.25 -15.85
N GLY A 132 -0.87 18.92 -15.67
CA GLY A 132 -0.38 17.94 -16.64
C GLY A 132 1.09 17.58 -16.49
N ARG A 133 1.78 18.06 -15.44
CA ARG A 133 3.17 17.68 -15.20
C ARG A 133 3.23 16.23 -14.73
N VAL A 134 4.03 15.43 -15.42
CA VAL A 134 4.21 14.00 -15.13
C VAL A 134 5.49 13.75 -14.33
N MET A 135 5.44 12.74 -13.47
CA MET A 135 6.59 12.18 -12.77
C MET A 135 6.52 10.66 -12.81
N GLN A 136 7.69 10.02 -12.84
CA GLN A 136 7.83 8.58 -12.71
C GLN A 136 8.86 8.28 -11.62
N MET A 137 8.62 7.22 -10.88
CA MET A 137 9.53 6.67 -9.88
C MET A 137 9.52 5.16 -9.98
N ALA A 138 10.68 4.53 -9.84
CA ALA A 138 10.82 3.09 -9.68
C ALA A 138 11.70 2.82 -8.47
N VAL A 139 11.32 1.84 -7.66
CA VAL A 139 11.98 1.48 -6.41
C VAL A 139 12.05 -0.04 -6.33
N SER A 140 13.24 -0.57 -6.11
CA SER A 140 13.47 -1.98 -5.81
C SER A 140 13.71 -2.15 -4.31
N PHE A 141 13.04 -3.11 -3.70
CA PHE A 141 13.15 -3.41 -2.27
C PHE A 141 14.17 -4.54 -2.01
N PRO A 142 14.81 -4.57 -0.83
CA PRO A 142 14.71 -3.55 0.22
C PRO A 142 15.41 -2.26 -0.21
N VAL A 143 14.84 -1.11 0.17
CA VAL A 143 15.47 0.18 -0.12
C VAL A 143 16.66 0.34 0.82
N MET A 144 17.87 0.30 0.28
CA MET A 144 19.08 0.63 1.03
C MET A 144 19.07 2.13 1.32
N VAL A 145 18.96 2.50 2.59
CA VAL A 145 19.17 3.90 3.01
C VAL A 145 20.65 4.20 2.85
N GLN A 146 21.01 5.31 2.20
CA GLN A 146 22.41 5.72 2.04
C GLN A 146 23.08 5.78 3.42
N GLY A 147 24.11 4.95 3.63
CA GLY A 147 24.86 4.86 4.88
C GLY A 147 24.58 3.62 5.73
N GLU A 148 23.59 2.79 5.37
CA GLU A 148 23.44 1.49 6.05
C GLU A 148 24.47 0.47 5.52
N PRO A 149 25.16 -0.26 6.41
CA PRO A 149 26.05 -1.32 6.00
C PRO A 149 25.24 -2.40 5.27
N LEU A 150 25.75 -2.86 4.12
CA LEU A 150 25.20 -4.02 3.42
C LEU A 150 25.07 -5.17 4.42
N PRO A 151 23.91 -5.84 4.52
CA PRO A 151 23.80 -7.02 5.36
C PRO A 151 24.82 -8.04 4.87
N GLU A 152 25.76 -8.42 5.75
CA GLU A 152 26.69 -9.51 5.45
C GLU A 152 25.87 -10.73 5.05
N LYS A 153 26.17 -11.31 3.88
CA LYS A 153 25.60 -12.59 3.48
C LYS A 153 25.88 -13.58 4.61
N ALA A 154 24.85 -13.97 5.35
CA ALA A 154 24.96 -15.06 6.31
C ALA A 154 25.37 -16.31 5.52
N ASP A 155 26.61 -16.73 5.68
CA ASP A 155 27.18 -17.89 5.03
C ASP A 155 26.49 -19.14 5.62
N THR A 156 25.51 -19.68 4.91
CA THR A 156 24.71 -20.84 5.34
C THR A 156 25.48 -22.17 5.26
N ARG A 157 26.82 -22.12 5.18
CA ARG A 157 27.67 -23.32 5.01
C ARG A 157 28.06 -24.06 6.29
N HIS A 158 27.60 -23.67 7.47
CA HIS A 158 27.89 -24.42 8.70
C HIS A 158 26.63 -24.80 9.47
N ARG A 159 25.88 -25.78 8.93
CA ARG A 159 24.95 -26.57 9.73
C ARG A 159 25.02 -28.06 9.37
N GLU A 160 26.23 -28.57 9.13
CA GLU A 160 26.50 -30.00 9.15
C GLU A 160 27.29 -30.37 10.42
N GLY A 161 26.69 -31.23 11.24
CA GLY A 161 27.41 -32.14 12.11
C GLY A 161 27.93 -31.61 13.44
N GLN A 162 27.04 -31.47 14.43
CA GLN A 162 27.46 -31.69 15.82
C GLN A 162 26.51 -32.71 16.48
N ARG A 163 26.83 -34.00 16.28
CA ARG A 163 26.34 -35.08 17.15
C ARG A 163 26.94 -34.85 18.53
N VAL A 164 26.11 -34.41 19.48
CA VAL A 164 26.50 -34.35 20.89
C VAL A 164 26.44 -35.78 21.44
N SER A 165 27.60 -36.38 21.67
CA SER A 165 27.72 -37.64 22.42
C SER A 165 27.45 -37.36 23.90
N ILE A 166 26.34 -37.89 24.42
CA ILE A 166 26.06 -37.94 25.85
C ILE A 166 26.96 -39.03 26.44
N GLY A 167 28.04 -38.62 27.11
CA GLY A 167 28.92 -39.50 27.86
C GLY A 167 28.35 -39.76 29.26
N ASN A 168 28.12 -41.04 29.57
CA ASN A 168 27.88 -41.51 30.94
C ASN A 168 29.14 -41.31 31.78
N ARG A 169 29.00 -40.62 32.93
CA ARG A 169 29.63 -40.96 34.20
C ARG A 169 28.95 -40.22 35.35
#